data_AF-A0AB37TZL8-F1
#
_entry.id   AF-A0AB37TZL8-F1
#
_cell.length_a   1.000
_cell.length_b   1.000
_cell.length_c   1.000
_cell.angle_alpha   90.00
_cell.angle_beta   90.00
_cell.angle_gamma   90.00
#
_symmetry.space_group_name_H-M   'P 1'
#
loop_
_entity.id
_entity.type
_entity.pdbx_description
1 polymer ?
#
loop_
_entity_poly.entity_id
_entity_poly.type
_entity_poly.pdbx_seq_one_letter_code
_entity_poly.pdbx_strand_id
1 'polypeptide(L)'
;MEQLPTTQAAVTALRAIAEEYALEIEVTDDIGADQTSRHSAAGVGVVVDADGSLPHEAFVEFGGVPRVSVRLFHEGDALIDVEGVECPDIPREDVPAFLHSVFGGLAHVRARRFPPGYRLIVPLPGDRAHKEFVPIFLLTPWLSSRVR
;
A
#
# COMPACT_ATOMS: atom_id res chain seq x y z
N MET A 1 -10.04 -0.75 -14.37
CA MET A 1 -10.21 -0.93 -12.91
C MET A 1 -10.39 -2.40 -12.71
N GLU A 2 -9.44 -3.05 -12.05
CA GLU A 2 -9.55 -4.47 -11.74
C GLU A 2 -10.46 -4.63 -10.52
N GLN A 3 -11.49 -5.45 -10.65
CA GLN A 3 -12.36 -5.74 -9.52
C GLN A 3 -11.66 -6.74 -8.60
N LEU A 4 -11.33 -6.31 -7.39
CA LEU A 4 -10.70 -7.13 -6.36
C LEU A 4 -11.69 -7.33 -5.20
N PRO A 5 -12.71 -8.20 -5.37
CA PRO A 5 -13.80 -8.35 -4.41
C PRO A 5 -13.36 -9.01 -3.10
N THR A 6 -12.21 -9.70 -3.09
CA THR A 6 -11.69 -10.39 -1.91
C THR A 6 -10.23 -10.04 -1.68
N THR A 7 -9.78 -10.16 -0.43
CA THR A 7 -8.37 -9.98 -0.05
C THR A 7 -7.47 -11.01 -0.76
N GLN A 8 -7.93 -12.25 -0.92
CA GLN A 8 -7.20 -13.26 -1.71
C GLN A 8 -7.02 -12.86 -3.18
N ALA A 9 -8.03 -12.22 -3.80
CA ALA A 9 -7.91 -11.71 -5.16
C ALA A 9 -6.85 -10.59 -5.23
N ALA A 10 -6.84 -9.69 -4.25
CA ALA A 10 -5.83 -8.63 -4.16
C ALA A 10 -4.42 -9.22 -3.97
N VAL A 11 -4.24 -10.15 -3.02
CA VAL A 11 -2.95 -10.84 -2.81
C VAL A 11 -2.47 -11.55 -4.09
N THR A 12 -3.39 -12.18 -4.84
CA THR A 12 -3.05 -12.82 -6.12
C THR A 12 -2.56 -11.80 -7.15
N ALA A 13 -3.20 -10.63 -7.25
CA ALA A 13 -2.75 -9.55 -8.12
C ALA A 13 -1.36 -9.02 -7.69
N LEU A 14 -1.12 -8.88 -6.39
CA LEU A 14 0.18 -8.45 -5.85
C LEU A 14 1.31 -9.44 -6.20
N ARG A 15 1.03 -10.74 -6.13
CA ARG A 15 1.99 -11.79 -6.56
C ARG A 15 2.31 -11.70 -8.05
N ALA A 16 1.32 -11.42 -8.89
CA ALA A 16 1.53 -11.24 -10.33
C ALA A 16 2.43 -10.02 -10.62
N ILE A 17 2.24 -8.91 -9.90
CA ILE A 17 3.09 -7.71 -10.01
C ILE A 17 4.52 -8.02 -9.58
N ALA A 18 4.72 -8.76 -8.47
CA ALA A 18 6.05 -9.17 -8.05
C ALA A 18 6.76 -9.98 -9.13
N GLU A 19 6.06 -10.92 -9.77
CA GLU A 19 6.59 -11.69 -10.90
C GLU A 19 6.94 -10.80 -12.10
N GLU A 20 6.05 -9.88 -12.48
CA GLU A 20 6.25 -8.97 -13.61
C GLU A 20 7.51 -8.10 -13.46
N TYR A 21 7.74 -7.55 -12.26
CA TYR A 21 8.89 -6.68 -11.98
C TYR A 21 10.10 -7.45 -11.43
N ALA A 22 10.04 -8.78 -11.38
CA ALA A 22 11.07 -9.65 -10.80
C ALA A 22 11.49 -9.23 -9.37
N LEU A 23 10.50 -8.94 -8.54
CA LEU A 23 10.65 -8.54 -7.14
C LEU A 23 10.49 -9.75 -6.22
N GLU A 24 11.27 -9.77 -5.14
CA GLU A 24 10.97 -10.66 -4.02
C GLU A 24 9.66 -10.21 -3.36
N ILE A 25 8.84 -11.17 -2.94
CA ILE A 25 7.58 -10.90 -2.26
C ILE A 25 7.44 -11.81 -1.04
N GLU A 26 7.21 -11.18 0.10
CA GLU A 26 6.82 -11.85 1.33
C GLU A 26 5.36 -11.50 1.61
N VAL A 27 4.56 -12.52 1.91
CA VAL A 27 3.14 -12.34 2.24
C VAL A 27 2.93 -12.96 3.61
N THR A 28 2.53 -12.11 4.55
CA THR A 28 2.17 -12.48 5.91
C THR A 28 0.68 -12.23 6.06
N ASP A 29 -0.09 -13.31 6.10
CA ASP A 29 -1.53 -13.23 6.30
C ASP A 29 -1.82 -13.18 7.82
N ASP A 30 -2.08 -11.99 8.37
CA ASP A 30 -2.63 -11.86 9.73
C ASP A 30 -4.17 -11.97 9.66
N ILE A 31 -4.66 -13.20 9.57
CA ILE A 31 -6.03 -13.49 9.13
C ILE A 31 -7.06 -13.24 10.27
N GLY A 32 -7.82 -12.15 10.14
CA GLY A 32 -9.23 -12.12 10.56
C GLY A 32 -10.05 -13.04 9.67
N ALA A 33 -10.26 -14.27 10.12
CA ALA A 33 -10.76 -15.39 9.30
C ALA A 33 -12.02 -15.09 8.48
N ASP A 34 -11.94 -15.48 7.20
CA ASP A 34 -13.04 -15.97 6.39
C ASP A 34 -13.62 -17.27 7.02
N GLN A 35 -14.05 -17.20 8.28
CA GLN A 35 -14.97 -18.15 8.88
C GLN A 35 -16.38 -17.73 8.51
N THR A 36 -16.80 -18.14 7.31
CA THR A 36 -18.17 -18.60 7.12
C THR A 36 -18.45 -19.80 8.04
N SER A 37 -18.63 -19.59 9.34
CA SER A 37 -19.24 -20.59 10.22
C SER A 37 -19.64 -20.02 11.57
N ARG A 38 -20.96 -19.83 11.72
CA ARG A 38 -21.73 -19.69 12.97
C ARG A 38 -21.58 -18.35 13.70
N HIS A 39 -22.45 -17.44 13.30
CA HIS A 39 -22.99 -16.40 14.17
C HIS A 39 -23.64 -17.03 15.42
N SER A 40 -22.86 -17.16 16.49
CA SER A 40 -23.35 -17.33 17.86
C SER A 40 -22.65 -16.32 18.75
N ALA A 41 -23.35 -15.21 18.95
CA ALA A 41 -23.42 -14.40 20.16
C ALA A 41 -22.12 -13.93 20.86
N ALA A 42 -22.07 -12.61 20.99
CA ALA A 42 -21.55 -11.83 22.12
C ALA A 42 -20.03 -11.54 22.19
N GLY A 43 -19.70 -10.25 22.26
CA GLY A 43 -18.45 -9.79 22.83
C GLY A 43 -17.95 -8.45 22.26
N VAL A 44 -18.25 -7.36 22.95
CA VAL A 44 -17.65 -6.04 22.74
C VAL A 44 -16.14 -6.11 22.94
N GLY A 45 -15.36 -5.67 21.96
CA GLY A 45 -13.91 -5.52 22.05
C GLY A 45 -13.25 -5.53 20.68
N VAL A 46 -12.86 -4.36 20.17
CA VAL A 46 -12.04 -4.23 18.97
C VAL A 46 -10.70 -4.90 19.26
N VAL A 47 -10.37 -5.97 18.55
CA VAL A 47 -9.04 -6.57 18.58
C VAL A 47 -8.16 -5.68 17.70
N VAL A 48 -7.46 -4.76 18.35
CA VAL A 48 -6.34 -4.00 17.77
C VAL A 48 -5.16 -4.95 17.56
N ASP A 49 -4.40 -4.74 16.49
CA ASP A 49 -3.12 -5.42 16.26
C ASP A 49 -2.16 -5.16 17.45
N ALA A 50 -1.11 -5.96 17.62
CA ALA A 50 -0.14 -5.86 18.71
C ALA A 50 0.54 -4.48 18.78
N ASP A 51 0.49 -3.68 17.71
CA ASP A 51 0.97 -2.30 17.63
C ASP A 51 -0.11 -1.22 17.90
N GLY A 52 -1.37 -1.61 18.07
CA GLY A 52 -2.50 -0.71 18.29
C GLY A 52 -3.22 -0.25 17.01
N SER A 53 -2.83 -0.75 15.84
CA SER A 53 -3.44 -0.41 14.54
C SER A 53 -4.74 -1.16 14.28
N LEU A 54 -5.49 -0.68 13.28
CA LEU A 54 -6.69 -1.35 12.76
C LEU A 54 -6.32 -2.76 12.26
N PRO A 55 -7.20 -3.76 12.47
CA PRO A 55 -6.93 -5.12 12.04
C PRO A 55 -6.78 -5.17 10.52
N HIS A 56 -5.58 -5.49 10.04
CA HIS A 56 -5.31 -5.75 8.63
C HIS A 56 -5.57 -7.24 8.34
N GLU A 57 -6.12 -7.57 7.17
CA GLU A 57 -6.39 -8.96 6.79
C GLU A 57 -5.19 -9.63 6.11
N ALA A 58 -4.34 -8.83 5.46
CA ALA A 58 -3.13 -9.31 4.81
C ALA A 58 -2.06 -8.22 4.78
N PHE A 59 -0.82 -8.62 5.00
CA PHE A 59 0.37 -7.80 4.88
C PHE A 59 1.29 -8.37 3.80
N VAL A 60 1.70 -7.52 2.87
CA VAL A 60 2.57 -7.89 1.75
C VAL A 60 3.77 -6.96 1.73
N GLU A 61 4.96 -7.53 1.64
CA GLU A 61 6.22 -6.80 1.52
C GLU A 61 6.89 -7.14 0.20
N PHE A 62 7.30 -6.11 -0.53
CA PHE A 62 8.10 -6.23 -1.73
C PHE A 62 9.55 -5.92 -1.41
N GLY A 63 10.42 -6.86 -1.75
CA GLY A 63 11.86 -6.68 -1.70
C GLY A 63 12.38 -5.75 -2.81
N GLY A 64 13.65 -5.37 -2.69
CA GLY A 64 14.32 -4.51 -3.66
C GLY A 64 14.23 -3.02 -3.34
N VAL A 65 14.37 -2.19 -4.38
CA VAL A 65 14.34 -0.73 -4.30
C VAL A 65 13.37 -0.21 -5.38
N PRO A 66 12.28 0.48 -5.02
CA PRO A 66 11.93 0.91 -3.68
C PRO A 66 11.44 -0.24 -2.78
N ARG A 67 11.68 -0.12 -1.48
CA ARG A 67 11.01 -0.90 -0.44
C ARG A 67 9.55 -0.48 -0.40
N VAL A 68 8.65 -1.44 -0.56
CA VAL A 68 7.20 -1.20 -0.54
C VAL A 68 6.54 -2.23 0.34
N SER A 69 5.62 -1.80 1.19
CA SER A 69 4.73 -2.72 1.91
C SER A 69 3.28 -2.30 1.73
N VAL A 70 2.38 -3.29 1.76
CA VAL A 70 0.94 -3.11 1.53
C VAL A 70 0.20 -3.82 2.66
N ARG A 71 -0.60 -3.07 3.40
CA ARG A 71 -1.57 -3.59 4.37
C ARG A 71 -2.96 -3.47 3.76
N LEU A 72 -3.66 -4.60 3.66
CA LEU A 72 -5.04 -4.67 3.16
C LEU A 72 -5.99 -4.74 4.35
N PHE A 73 -7.00 -3.87 4.39
CA PHE A 73 -8.02 -3.86 5.44
C PHE A 73 -9.32 -4.52 4.97
N HIS A 74 -10.19 -4.93 5.90
CA HIS A 74 -11.47 -5.60 5.58
C HIS A 74 -12.41 -4.68 4.79
N GLU A 75 -12.38 -3.38 5.11
CA GLU A 75 -13.28 -2.34 4.63
C GLU A 75 -13.13 -2.01 3.14
N GLY A 76 -12.10 -2.56 2.47
CA GLY A 76 -11.90 -2.38 1.03
C GLY A 76 -10.84 -1.34 0.66
N ASP A 77 -10.14 -0.82 1.65
CA ASP A 77 -9.02 0.08 1.54
C ASP A 77 -7.69 -0.60 1.90
N ALA A 78 -6.61 0.11 1.63
CA ALA A 78 -5.25 -0.34 1.83
C ALA A 78 -4.37 0.82 2.27
N LEU A 79 -3.39 0.50 3.10
CA LEU A 79 -2.26 1.37 3.42
C LEU A 79 -1.04 0.85 2.65
N ILE A 80 -0.44 1.71 1.83
CA ILE A 80 0.79 1.40 1.10
C ILE A 80 1.92 2.23 1.69
N ASP A 81 2.96 1.60 2.21
CA ASP A 81 4.21 2.28 2.54
C ASP A 81 5.16 2.24 1.34
N VAL A 82 5.70 3.40 0.94
CA VAL A 82 6.74 3.51 -0.08
C VAL A 82 7.97 4.17 0.53
N GLU A 83 9.02 3.40 0.78
CA GLU A 83 10.28 3.91 1.36
C GLU A 83 10.06 4.66 2.69
N GLY A 84 9.12 4.21 3.52
CA GLY A 84 8.74 4.85 4.79
C GLY A 84 7.67 5.95 4.65
N VAL A 85 7.16 6.20 3.44
CA VAL A 85 6.06 7.14 3.18
C VAL A 85 4.74 6.38 3.19
N GLU A 86 4.00 6.53 4.27
CA GLU A 86 2.68 5.94 4.45
C GLU A 86 1.63 6.64 3.56
N CYS A 87 1.08 5.91 2.59
CA CYS A 87 0.01 6.34 1.70
C CYS A 87 -1.31 5.65 2.11
N PRO A 88 -2.11 6.27 3.00
CA PRO A 88 -3.36 5.69 3.49
C PRO A 88 -4.50 5.83 2.47
N ASP A 89 -5.65 5.22 2.80
CA ASP A 89 -6.93 5.38 2.10
C ASP A 89 -6.87 5.02 0.60
N ILE A 90 -6.04 4.06 0.20
CA ILE A 90 -5.97 3.57 -1.18
C ILE A 90 -7.07 2.54 -1.39
N PRO A 91 -8.02 2.73 -2.33
CA PRO A 91 -8.99 1.71 -2.66
C PRO A 91 -8.28 0.43 -3.10
N ARG A 92 -8.74 -0.73 -2.62
CA ARG A 92 -8.14 -2.03 -2.96
C ARG A 92 -8.00 -2.24 -4.48
N GLU A 93 -8.96 -1.76 -5.26
CA GLU A 93 -8.96 -1.79 -6.73
C GLU A 93 -7.89 -0.91 -7.40
N ASP A 94 -7.40 0.12 -6.70
CA ASP A 94 -6.36 1.03 -7.18
C ASP A 94 -4.96 0.57 -6.76
N VAL A 95 -4.83 -0.38 -5.82
CA VAL A 95 -3.54 -0.91 -5.34
C VAL A 95 -2.65 -1.43 -6.48
N PRO A 96 -3.14 -2.28 -7.42
CA PRO A 96 -2.31 -2.73 -8.54
C PRO A 96 -1.77 -1.58 -9.37
N ALA A 97 -2.63 -0.61 -9.70
CA ALA A 97 -2.25 0.53 -10.52
C ALA A 97 -1.25 1.46 -9.80
N PHE A 98 -1.39 1.60 -8.48
CA PHE A 98 -0.44 2.32 -7.64
C PHE A 98 0.95 1.68 -7.73
N LEU A 99 1.03 0.36 -7.57
CA LEU A 99 2.29 -0.38 -7.60
C LEU A 99 2.94 -0.37 -8.98
N HIS A 100 2.16 -0.50 -10.06
CA HIS A 100 2.67 -0.31 -11.42
C HIS A 100 3.26 1.08 -11.63
N SER A 101 2.65 2.12 -11.05
CA SER A 101 3.22 3.48 -11.12
C SER A 101 4.52 3.62 -10.34
N VAL A 102 4.65 2.96 -9.18
CA VAL A 102 5.87 2.99 -8.35
C VAL A 102 6.99 2.20 -9.01
N PHE A 103 6.78 0.92 -9.31
CA PHE A 103 7.80 0.04 -9.88
C PHE A 103 8.09 0.35 -11.35
N GLY A 104 7.08 0.78 -12.11
CA GLY A 104 7.23 1.27 -13.48
C GLY A 104 7.87 2.67 -13.58
N GLY A 105 8.19 3.31 -12.46
CA GLY A 105 8.95 4.55 -12.42
C GLY A 105 8.18 5.81 -12.84
N LEU A 106 6.85 5.78 -12.78
CA LEU A 106 5.98 6.94 -13.02
C LEU A 106 5.84 7.82 -11.76
N ALA A 107 5.99 7.22 -10.58
CA ALA A 107 6.03 7.94 -9.31
C ALA A 107 7.18 8.96 -9.29
N HIS A 108 6.90 10.16 -8.81
CA HIS A 108 7.88 11.23 -8.70
C HIS A 108 7.67 12.04 -7.44
N VAL A 109 8.74 12.66 -6.94
CA VAL A 109 8.70 13.54 -5.78
C VAL A 109 8.69 14.97 -6.28
N ARG A 110 7.68 15.74 -5.92
CA ARG A 110 7.61 17.17 -6.23
C ARG A 110 8.23 17.96 -5.08
N ALA A 111 9.28 18.72 -5.38
CA ALA A 111 9.85 19.67 -4.43
C ALA A 111 9.08 21.00 -4.47
N ARG A 112 8.83 21.58 -3.28
CA ARG A 112 8.32 22.93 -3.12
C ARG A 112 9.38 23.78 -2.42
N ARG A 113 9.71 24.94 -2.99
CA ARG A 113 10.73 25.87 -2.46
C ARG A 113 10.24 26.68 -1.27
N PHE A 114 8.95 27.05 -1.22
CA PHE A 114 8.41 27.90 -0.16
C PHE A 114 6.90 27.66 0.15
N PRO A 115 6.55 27.27 1.40
CA PRO A 115 7.45 26.73 2.40
C PRO A 115 8.14 25.45 1.87
N PRO A 116 9.36 25.13 2.33
CA PRO A 116 10.07 23.92 1.92
C PRO A 116 9.27 22.65 2.21
N GLY A 117 9.15 21.77 1.24
CA GLY A 117 8.49 20.49 1.44
C GLY A 117 8.57 19.59 0.21
N TYR A 118 8.44 18.29 0.44
CA TYR A 118 8.42 17.28 -0.61
C TYR A 118 7.07 16.58 -0.59
N ARG A 119 6.59 16.20 -1.78
CA ARG A 119 5.38 15.38 -1.91
C ARG A 119 5.64 14.25 -2.88
N LEU A 120 5.36 13.02 -2.47
CA LEU A 120 5.31 11.88 -3.36
C LEU A 120 4.03 11.99 -4.19
N ILE A 121 4.16 11.91 -5.51
CA ILE A 121 3.05 11.92 -6.45
C ILE A 121 3.06 10.59 -7.19
N VAL A 122 2.00 9.81 -7.01
CA VAL A 122 1.80 8.51 -7.66
C VAL A 122 0.63 8.64 -8.63
N PRO A 123 0.88 8.66 -9.95
CA PRO A 123 -0.18 8.71 -10.95
C PRO A 123 -1.06 7.45 -10.88
N LEU A 124 -2.37 7.62 -11.01
CA LEU A 124 -3.36 6.56 -11.08
C LEU A 124 -4.16 6.69 -12.38
N PRO A 125 -4.80 5.61 -12.88
CA PRO A 125 -5.64 5.66 -14.06
C PRO A 125 -6.76 6.70 -13.94
N GLY A 126 -7.04 7.37 -15.07
CA GLY A 126 -8.10 8.38 -15.16
C GLY A 126 -7.69 9.79 -14.71
N ASP A 127 -6.42 10.18 -14.94
CA ASP A 127 -5.86 11.49 -14.55
C ASP A 127 -5.91 11.78 -13.04
N ARG A 128 -6.07 10.71 -12.24
CA ARG A 128 -6.00 10.75 -10.79
C ARG A 128 -4.54 10.64 -10.35
N ALA A 129 -4.21 11.17 -9.18
CA ALA A 129 -2.91 10.95 -8.58
C ALA A 129 -3.04 10.97 -7.06
N HIS A 130 -2.44 9.98 -6.41
CA HIS A 130 -2.25 9.99 -4.97
C HIS A 130 -1.08 10.92 -4.62
N LYS A 131 -1.23 11.69 -3.53
CA LYS A 131 -0.26 12.72 -3.15
C LYS A 131 -0.04 12.68 -1.66
N GLU A 132 1.19 12.35 -1.27
CA GLU A 132 1.52 12.21 0.14
C GLU A 132 2.69 13.13 0.53
N PHE A 133 2.68 13.63 1.76
CA PHE A 133 3.77 14.45 2.27
C PHE A 133 4.99 13.59 2.57
N VAL A 134 6.16 14.03 2.10
CA VAL A 134 7.43 13.37 2.41
C VAL A 134 8.19 14.24 3.40
N PRO A 135 8.36 13.79 4.66
CA PRO A 135 9.19 14.49 5.61
C PRO A 135 10.64 14.56 5.14
N ILE A 136 11.32 15.70 5.38
CA ILE A 136 12.69 15.90 4.89
C ILE A 136 13.69 14.88 5.45
N PHE A 137 13.46 14.37 6.66
CA PHE A 137 14.28 13.35 7.30
C PHE A 137 14.09 11.95 6.70
N LEU A 138 13.05 11.77 5.87
CA LEU A 138 12.68 10.51 5.24
C LEU A 138 13.04 10.48 3.73
N LEU A 139 13.87 11.43 3.25
CA LEU A 139 14.37 11.41 1.88
C LEU A 139 15.40 10.30 1.67
N THR A 140 14.91 9.09 1.42
CA THR A 140 15.76 7.96 1.05
C THR A 140 16.47 8.21 -0.29
N PRO A 141 17.52 7.43 -0.63
CA PRO A 141 18.18 7.54 -1.93
C PRO A 141 17.21 7.38 -3.11
N TRP A 142 16.22 6.50 -3.00
CA TRP A 142 15.21 6.33 -4.05
C TRP A 142 14.32 7.57 -4.17
N LEU A 143 13.76 8.09 -3.07
CA LEU A 143 12.93 9.30 -3.09
C LEU A 143 13.69 10.50 -3.66
N SER A 144 14.96 10.65 -3.27
CA SER A 144 15.85 11.71 -3.75
C SER A 144 16.10 11.61 -5.26
N SER A 145 16.26 10.39 -5.79
CA SER A 145 16.43 10.16 -7.24
C SER A 145 15.20 10.49 -8.08
N ARG A 146 14.03 10.60 -7.44
CA ARG A 146 12.74 10.87 -8.08
C ARG A 146 12.28 12.32 -7.98
N VAL A 147 13.10 13.21 -7.41
CA VAL A 147 12.79 14.63 -7.28
C VAL A 147 12.72 15.31 -8.64
N ARG A 148 11.61 16.03 -8.88
CA ARG A 148 11.36 16.87 -10.05
C ARG A 148 10.97 18.29 -9.65
#